data_AF-A0A959Z8T7-F1
#
_entry.id   AF-A0A959Z8T7-F1
#
_cell.length_a   1.000
_cell.length_b   1.000
_cell.length_c   1.000
_cell.angle_alpha   90.00
_cell.angle_beta   90.00
_cell.angle_gamma   90.00
#
_symmetry.space_group_name_H-M   'P 1'
#
loop_
_entity.id
_entity.type
_entity.pdbx_description
1 polymer ?
#
loop_
_entity_poly.entity_id
_entity_poly.type
_entity_poly.pdbx_seq_one_letter_code
_entity_poly.pdbx_strand_id
1 'polypeptide(L)'
;MSRKQPKRPVWWKNTFFLFGAALVVIGFWGLFSGEKVIRDPGQIREKGLVLFYLLGGAVMLVNGWLTHVQSLKTFEEEGGEEEGATSTASAVQTDSE
;
A
#
# COMPACT_ATOMS: atom_id res chain seq x y z
N MET A 1 -19.12 -23.95 6.10
CA MET A 1 -18.18 -22.88 6.47
C MET A 1 -18.69 -21.57 5.91
N SER A 2 -18.88 -20.54 6.73
CA SER A 2 -19.28 -19.20 6.26
C SER A 2 -18.14 -18.62 5.41
N ARG A 3 -18.34 -18.43 4.10
CA ARG A 3 -17.38 -17.73 3.24
C ARG A 3 -17.48 -16.25 3.58
N LYS A 4 -16.42 -15.69 4.20
CA LYS A 4 -16.33 -14.25 4.40
C LYS A 4 -16.23 -13.59 3.02
N GLN A 5 -17.06 -12.59 2.76
CA GLN A 5 -16.98 -11.82 1.54
C GLN A 5 -15.60 -11.13 1.45
N PRO A 6 -14.96 -11.13 0.27
CA PRO A 6 -13.70 -10.41 0.09
C PRO A 6 -13.94 -8.92 0.35
N LYS A 7 -13.03 -8.27 1.08
CA LYS A 7 -13.07 -6.82 1.27
C LYS A 7 -12.33 -6.13 0.14
N ARG A 8 -12.81 -4.96 -0.28
CA ARG A 8 -12.15 -4.17 -1.33
C ARG A 8 -10.67 -3.95 -0.98
N PRO A 9 -9.74 -4.29 -1.87
CA PRO A 9 -8.33 -4.05 -1.64
C PRO A 9 -8.09 -2.54 -1.56
N VAL A 10 -7.34 -2.11 -0.54
CA VAL A 10 -6.94 -0.71 -0.34
C VAL A 10 -5.43 -0.59 -0.46
N TRP A 11 -4.97 0.36 -1.28
CA TRP A 11 -3.56 0.52 -1.64
C TRP A 11 -2.64 0.76 -0.42
N TRP A 12 -3.10 1.50 0.60
CA TRP A 12 -2.32 1.77 1.81
C TRP A 12 -2.03 0.54 2.68
N LYS A 13 -2.73 -0.59 2.48
CA LYS A 13 -2.47 -1.86 3.18
C LYS A 13 -1.47 -2.74 2.44
N ASN A 14 -1.05 -2.34 1.23
CA ASN A 14 -0.07 -3.07 0.47
C ASN A 14 1.33 -2.81 1.05
N THR A 15 1.96 -3.87 1.54
CA THR A 15 3.30 -3.85 2.13
C THR A 15 4.37 -3.26 1.19
N PHE A 16 4.26 -3.49 -0.12
CA PHE A 16 5.16 -2.90 -1.11
C PHE A 16 5.02 -1.37 -1.16
N PHE A 17 3.80 -0.83 -1.05
CA PHE A 17 3.57 0.61 -0.99
C PHE A 17 4.12 1.22 0.30
N LEU A 18 3.93 0.54 1.44
CA LEU A 18 4.43 1.01 2.74
C LEU A 18 5.96 1.07 2.76
N PHE A 19 6.65 -0.01 2.39
CA PHE A 19 8.10 -0.03 2.34
C PHE A 19 8.66 0.89 1.25
N GLY A 20 8.01 0.94 0.08
CA GLY A 20 8.39 1.86 -0.99
C GLY A 20 8.32 3.32 -0.55
N ALA A 21 7.23 3.72 0.10
CA ALA A 21 7.07 5.07 0.64
C ALA A 21 8.11 5.39 1.72
N ALA A 22 8.38 4.45 2.64
CA ALA A 22 9.40 4.62 3.68
C ALA A 22 10.79 4.83 3.08
N LEU A 23 11.17 4.02 2.08
CA LEU A 23 12.46 4.16 1.39
C LEU A 23 12.59 5.49 0.65
N VAL A 24 11.51 5.98 0.02
CA VAL A 24 11.50 7.29 -0.64
C VAL A 24 11.68 8.41 0.39
N VAL A 25 10.98 8.36 1.53
CA VAL A 25 11.12 9.34 2.61
C VAL A 25 12.55 9.35 3.17
N ILE A 26 13.13 8.17 3.44
CA ILE A 26 14.52 8.05 3.91
C ILE A 26 15.50 8.58 2.85
N GLY A 27 15.28 8.25 1.57
CA GLY A 27 16.09 8.73 0.47
C GLY A 27 16.10 10.26 0.39
N PHE A 28 14.93 10.91 0.41
CA PHE A 28 14.84 12.37 0.45
C PHE A 28 15.47 12.95 1.72
N TRP A 29 15.24 12.34 2.88
CA TRP A 29 15.89 12.78 4.12
C TRP A 29 17.42 12.75 4.02
N GLY A 30 17.98 11.66 3.47
CA GLY A 30 19.42 11.53 3.21
C GLY A 30 19.94 12.50 2.15
N LEU A 31 19.11 12.87 1.17
CA LEU A 31 19.45 13.89 0.18
C LEU A 31 19.62 15.27 0.82
N PHE A 32 18.72 15.66 1.72
CA PHE A 32 18.75 16.98 2.38
C PHE A 32 19.71 17.05 3.58
N SER A 33 19.79 16.00 4.39
CA SER A 33 20.60 15.97 5.63
C SER A 33 22.00 15.40 5.43
N GLY A 34 22.26 14.83 4.24
CA GLY A 34 23.48 14.13 3.88
C GLY A 34 23.43 12.64 4.19
N GLU A 35 24.15 11.86 3.37
CA GLU A 35 24.20 10.39 3.43
C GLU A 35 24.61 9.81 4.80
N LYS A 36 25.31 10.59 5.62
CA LYS A 36 25.75 10.17 6.97
C LYS A 36 24.59 9.85 7.92
N VAL A 37 23.39 10.40 7.68
CA VAL A 37 22.23 10.25 8.57
C VAL A 37 21.45 8.96 8.29
N ILE A 38 21.52 8.48 7.05
CA ILE A 38 20.83 7.25 6.60
C ILE A 38 21.77 6.04 6.54
N ARG A 39 23.02 6.23 6.96
CA ARG A 39 24.06 5.20 6.94
C ARG A 39 23.99 4.38 8.22
N ASP A 40 24.04 3.06 8.08
CA ASP A 40 24.09 2.17 9.24
C ASP A 40 25.46 2.22 9.96
N PRO A 41 25.49 2.08 11.29
CA PRO A 41 26.73 2.01 12.05
C PRO A 41 27.62 0.86 11.53
N GLY A 42 28.84 1.19 11.09
CA GLY A 42 29.79 0.21 10.55
C GLY A 42 29.75 0.00 9.03
N GLN A 43 28.85 0.65 8.30
CA GLN A 43 28.84 0.59 6.84
C GLN A 43 30.02 1.38 6.22
N ILE A 44 30.64 0.81 5.18
CA ILE A 44 31.70 1.47 4.39
C ILE A 44 31.14 2.77 3.79
N ARG A 45 31.99 3.83 3.75
CA ARG A 45 31.60 5.12 3.20
C ARG A 45 31.56 5.08 1.67
N GLU A 46 30.48 4.54 1.14
CA GLU A 46 30.16 4.62 -0.28
C GLU A 46 29.35 5.88 -0.58
N LYS A 47 29.47 6.37 -1.81
CA LYS A 47 28.69 7.49 -2.34
C LYS A 47 27.49 6.92 -3.10
N GLY A 48 26.36 7.62 -3.07
CA GLY A 48 25.17 7.22 -3.82
C GLY A 48 24.20 6.33 -3.01
N LEU A 49 24.38 6.26 -1.68
CA LEU A 49 23.45 5.53 -0.82
C LEU A 49 22.01 6.02 -1.01
N VAL A 50 21.82 7.34 -1.14
CA VAL A 50 20.51 7.95 -1.45
C VAL A 50 19.89 7.37 -2.71
N LEU A 51 20.68 7.17 -3.78
CA LEU A 51 20.15 6.61 -5.04
C LEU A 51 19.60 5.21 -4.83
N PHE A 52 20.27 4.37 -4.02
CA PHE A 52 19.77 3.02 -3.75
C PHE A 52 18.44 3.03 -2.98
N TYR A 53 18.29 3.93 -2.01
CA TYR A 53 17.02 4.12 -1.30
C TYR A 53 15.90 4.60 -2.24
N LEU A 54 16.19 5.61 -3.07
CA LEU A 54 15.20 6.15 -4.01
C LEU A 54 14.84 5.14 -5.11
N LEU A 55 15.82 4.43 -5.67
CA LEU A 55 15.61 3.42 -6.70
C LEU A 55 14.85 2.20 -6.15
N GLY A 56 15.27 1.69 -4.98
CA GLY A 56 14.55 0.60 -4.30
C GLY A 56 13.12 0.99 -3.96
N GLY A 57 12.92 2.22 -3.46
CA GLY A 57 11.59 2.79 -3.21
C GLY A 57 10.73 2.86 -4.47
N ALA A 58 11.29 3.38 -5.57
CA ALA A 58 10.59 3.46 -6.85
C ALA A 58 10.16 2.08 -7.38
N VAL A 59 11.06 1.09 -7.34
CA VAL A 59 10.73 -0.29 -7.76
C VAL A 59 9.62 -0.88 -6.89
N MET A 60 9.67 -0.68 -5.57
CA MET A 60 8.64 -1.15 -4.65
C MET A 60 7.28 -0.49 -4.90
N LEU A 61 7.25 0.81 -5.16
CA LEU A 61 6.01 1.54 -5.47
C LEU A 61 5.39 1.06 -6.79
N VAL A 62 6.20 0.85 -7.83
CA VAL A 62 5.74 0.31 -9.11
C VAL A 62 5.19 -1.11 -8.93
N ASN A 63 5.90 -1.97 -8.18
CA ASN A 63 5.42 -3.32 -7.91
C ASN A 63 4.12 -3.33 -7.08
N GLY A 64 4.04 -2.46 -6.07
CA GLY A 64 2.84 -2.26 -5.27
C GLY A 64 1.65 -1.82 -6.13
N TRP A 65 1.87 -0.90 -7.08
CA TRP A 65 0.85 -0.44 -8.02
C TRP A 65 0.34 -1.57 -8.90
N LEU A 66 1.22 -2.35 -9.51
CA LEU A 66 0.84 -3.49 -10.34
C LEU A 66 0.03 -4.53 -9.55
N THR A 67 0.49 -4.86 -8.34
CA THR A 67 -0.20 -5.79 -7.44
C THR A 67 -1.59 -5.27 -7.04
N HIS A 68 -1.72 -3.96 -6.80
CA HIS A 68 -2.99 -3.35 -6.45
C HIS A 68 -4.00 -3.42 -7.61
N VAL A 69 -3.57 -3.13 -8.84
CA VAL A 69 -4.41 -3.24 -10.04
C VAL A 69 -4.87 -4.69 -10.25
N GLN A 70 -3.99 -5.67 -10.06
CA GLN A 70 -4.37 -7.08 -10.12
C GLN A 70 -5.41 -7.44 -9.05
N SER A 71 -5.21 -6.97 -7.81
CA SER A 71 -6.15 -7.21 -6.71
C SER A 71 -7.54 -6.62 -6.99
N LEU A 72 -7.61 -5.45 -7.62
CA LEU A 72 -8.88 -4.82 -8.02
C LEU A 72 -9.62 -5.65 -9.07
N LYS A 73 -8.92 -6.16 -10.08
CA LYS A 73 -9.51 -7.03 -11.10
C LYS A 73 -10.10 -8.30 -10.49
N THR A 74 -9.35 -8.97 -9.61
CA THR A 74 -9.86 -10.16 -8.91
C THR A 74 -11.08 -9.83 -8.06
N PHE A 75 -11.09 -8.68 -7.39
CA PHE A 75 -12.24 -8.24 -6.59
C PHE A 75 -13.49 -7.96 -7.44
N GLU A 76 -13.33 -7.39 -8.64
CA GLU A 76 -14.41 -7.19 -9.62
C GLU A 76 -14.92 -8.52 -10.18
N GLU A 77 -14.01 -9.45 -10.51
CA GLU A 77 -14.35 -10.81 -10.99
C GLU A 77 -15.10 -11.64 -9.93
N GLU A 78 -14.79 -11.44 -8.65
CA GLU A 78 -15.44 -12.11 -7.52
C GLU A 78 -16.78 -11.48 -7.10
N GLY A 79 -17.25 -10.42 -7.79
CA GLY A 79 -18.55 -9.78 -7.52
C GLY A 79 -18.57 -8.94 -6.24
N GLY A 80 -17.46 -8.26 -5.92
CA GLY A 80 -17.23 -7.53 -4.67
C GLY A 80 -18.10 -6.30 -4.37
N GLU A 81 -19.33 -6.20 -4.87
CA GLU A 81 -20.22 -5.07 -4.62
C GLU A 81 -21.61 -5.51 -4.11
N GLU A 82 -21.77 -5.94 -2.86
CA GLU A 82 -23.13 -6.13 -2.30
C GLU A 82 -23.40 -5.67 -0.85
N GLU A 83 -22.41 -5.25 -0.04
CA GLU A 83 -22.69 -4.90 1.37
C GLU A 83 -22.89 -3.40 1.65
N GLY A 84 -22.53 -2.51 0.72
CA GLY A 84 -22.70 -1.07 0.92
C GLY A 84 -24.13 -0.55 0.70
N ALA A 85 -24.93 -1.24 -0.13
CA ALA A 85 -26.27 -0.80 -0.53
C ALA A 85 -27.40 -1.51 0.23
N THR A 86 -27.15 -2.71 0.76
CA THR A 86 -28.20 -3.55 1.37
C THR A 86 -28.41 -3.28 2.87
N SER A 87 -27.39 -2.76 3.57
CA SER A 87 -27.48 -2.44 5.01
C SER A 87 -28.38 -1.22 5.30
N THR A 88 -28.40 -0.24 4.41
CA THR A 88 -29.30 0.92 4.50
C THR A 88 -30.73 0.60 4.06
N ALA A 89 -30.93 -0.37 3.17
CA ALA A 89 -32.27 -0.79 2.74
C ALA A 89 -33.00 -1.61 3.82
N SER A 90 -32.29 -2.46 4.57
CA SER A 90 -32.91 -3.32 5.57
C SER A 90 -33.23 -2.63 6.91
N ALA A 91 -32.64 -1.46 7.18
CA ALA A 91 -32.91 -0.67 8.39
C ALA A 91 -34.14 0.26 8.26
N VAL A 92 -34.64 0.48 7.05
CA VAL A 92 -35.80 1.37 6.80
C VAL A 92 -37.14 0.61 6.84
N GLN A 93 -37.12 -0.72 6.80
CA GLN A 93 -38.33 -1.53 6.63
C GLN A 93 -38.91 -2.15 7.92
N THR A 94 -38.33 -1.86 9.10
CA THR A 94 -38.79 -2.40 10.39
C THR A 94 -39.56 -1.41 11.27
N ASP A 95 -39.77 -0.16 10.85
CA ASP A 95 -40.49 0.87 11.64
C ASP A 95 -41.91 1.15 11.08
N SER A 96 -42.55 0.18 10.44
CA SER A 96 -43.90 0.35 9.89
C SER A 96 -44.77 -0.89 10.05
N GLU A 97 -44.99 -1.33 11.29
CA GLU A 97 -46.16 -2.14 11.70
C GLU A 97 -46.67 -1.68 13.08
#